data_AF-X1RA60-F1
#
_entry.id   AF-X1RA60-F1
#
_cell.length_a   1.000
_cell.length_b   1.000
_cell.length_c   1.000
_cell.angle_alpha   90.00
_cell.angle_beta   90.00
_cell.angle_gamma   90.00
#
_symmetry.space_group_name_H-M   'P 1'
#
loop_
_entity.id
_entity.type
_entity.pdbx_description
1 polymer ?
#
loop_
_entity_poly.entity_id
_entity_poly.type
_entity_poly.pdbx_seq_one_letter_code
_entity_poly.pdbx_strand_id
1 'polypeptide(L)' 'MFEKVETKEIENIKERLKTELKDKNLPFQRKEEIMSLLYHLDTWLEGRAYQEREHYREQLKSEN' A
#
# COMPACT_ATOMS: atom_id res chain seq x y z
N MET A 1 -8.99 1.84 19.46
CA MET A 1 -7.59 1.95 19.03
C MET A 1 -7.51 1.18 17.73
N PHE A 2 -7.30 1.83 16.59
CA PHE A 2 -7.15 1.12 15.33
C PHE A 2 -5.80 0.39 15.37
N GLU A 3 -5.80 -0.92 15.15
CA GLU A 3 -4.55 -1.68 15.01
C GLU A 3 -3.75 -1.10 13.85
N LYS A 4 -2.45 -0.93 14.09
CA LYS A 4 -1.54 -0.39 13.09
C LYS A 4 -1.35 -1.47 12.02
N VAL A 5 -2.02 -1.30 10.89
CA VAL A 5 -1.87 -2.23 9.75
C VAL A 5 -0.42 -2.25 9.31
N GLU A 6 0.17 -3.44 9.24
CA GLU A 6 1.55 -3.58 8.84
C GLU A 6 1.69 -3.45 7.32
N THR A 7 2.78 -2.84 6.87
CA THR A 7 3.14 -2.72 5.44
C THR A 7 3.09 -4.09 4.73
N LYS A 8 3.47 -5.16 5.44
CA LYS A 8 3.44 -6.54 4.93
C LYS A 8 2.02 -7.04 4.64
N GLU A 9 1.05 -6.68 5.46
CA GLU A 9 -0.35 -7.05 5.23
C GLU A 9 -0.90 -6.37 3.97
N ILE A 10 -0.53 -5.10 3.76
CA ILE A 10 -0.90 -4.34 2.56
C ILE A 10 -0.26 -4.93 1.30
N GLU A 11 1.02 -5.31 1.35
CA GLU A 11 1.67 -5.97 0.20
C GLU A 11 1.02 -7.32 -0.13
N ASN A 12 0.66 -8.13 0.88
CA ASN A 12 -0.07 -9.37 0.67
C ASN A 12 -1.45 -9.14 0.00
N ILE A 13 -2.16 -8.07 0.39
CA ILE A 13 -3.43 -7.70 -0.25
C ILE A 13 -3.20 -7.32 -1.72
N LYS A 14 -2.16 -6.52 -2.01
CA LYS A 14 -1.81 -6.16 -3.39
C LYS A 14 -1.50 -7.37 -4.25
N GLU A 15 -0.77 -8.36 -3.73
CA GLU A 15 -0.46 -9.59 -4.48
C GLU A 15 -1.73 -10.39 -4.82
N ARG A 16 -2.67 -10.49 -3.87
CA ARG A 16 -3.98 -11.13 -4.11
C ARG A 16 -4.78 -10.41 -5.19
N LEU A 17 -4.84 -9.08 -5.13
CA LEU A 17 -5.52 -8.25 -6.12
C LEU A 17 -4.88 -8.36 -7.52
N LYS A 18 -3.55 -8.35 -7.60
CA LYS A 18 -2.79 -8.58 -8.85
C LYS A 18 -3.04 -9.98 -9.43
N THR A 19 -3.31 -10.96 -8.57
CA THR A 19 -3.63 -12.32 -8.99
C THR A 19 -5.05 -12.40 -9.53
N GLU A 20 -6.02 -11.74 -8.88
CA GLU A 20 -7.40 -11.63 -9.35
C GLU A 20 -7.49 -10.94 -10.72
N LEU A 21 -6.67 -9.91 -10.98
CA LEU A 21 -6.58 -9.26 -12.30
C LEU A 21 -6.16 -10.17 -13.46
N LYS A 22 -5.54 -11.32 -13.16
CA LYS A 22 -5.13 -12.30 -14.19
C LYS A 22 -6.26 -13.24 -14.56
N ASP A 23 -7.38 -13.23 -13.84
CA ASP A 23 -8.55 -14.03 -14.18
C ASP A 23 -9.17 -13.54 -15.50
N LYS A 24 -9.31 -14.46 -16.45
CA LYS A 24 -9.89 -14.18 -17.78
C LYS A 24 -11.39 -13.92 -17.72
N ASN A 25 -12.06 -14.38 -16.67
CA ASN A 25 -13.51 -14.24 -16.48
C ASN A 25 -13.86 -13.06 -15.55
N LEU A 26 -12.89 -12.20 -15.23
CA LEU A 26 -13.09 -11.08 -14.34
C LEU A 26 -14.09 -10.07 -14.95
N PRO A 27 -15.19 -9.73 -14.24
CA PRO A 27 -16.12 -8.70 -14.69
C PRO A 27 -15.43 -7.35 -14.87
N PHE A 28 -15.85 -6.58 -15.88
CA PHE A 28 -15.26 -5.27 -16.20
C PHE A 28 -15.26 -4.31 -15.00
N GLN A 29 -16.41 -4.17 -14.32
CA GLN A 29 -16.54 -3.31 -13.13
C GLN A 29 -15.56 -3.72 -12.03
N ARG A 30 -15.43 -5.03 -11.80
CA ARG A 30 -14.49 -5.56 -10.80
C ARG A 30 -13.04 -5.26 -11.17
N LYS A 31 -12.69 -5.31 -12.46
CA LYS A 31 -11.36 -4.93 -12.94
C LYS A 31 -11.04 -3.46 -12.62
N GLU A 32 -11.98 -2.55 -12.86
CA GLU A 32 -11.82 -1.13 -12.53
C GLU A 32 -11.68 -0.91 -11.01
N GLU A 33 -12.50 -1.59 -10.21
CA GLU A 33 -12.39 -1.55 -8.74
C GLU A 33 -11.00 -2.01 -8.28
N ILE A 34 -10.50 -3.14 -8.77
CA ILE A 34 -9.19 -3.66 -8.38
C ILE A 34 -8.08 -2.70 -8.78
N MET A 35 -8.14 -2.09 -9.97
CA MET A 35 -7.17 -1.09 -10.39
C MET A 35 -7.17 0.14 -9.47
N SER A 36 -8.36 0.63 -9.09
CA SER A 36 -8.49 1.74 -8.14
C SER A 36 -7.93 1.37 -6.76
N LEU A 37 -8.24 0.18 -6.26
CA LEU A 37 -7.70 -0.32 -4.98
C LEU A 37 -6.17 -0.38 -5.01
N LEU A 38 -5.58 -0.95 -6.08
CA LEU A 38 -4.12 -1.03 -6.21
C LEU A 38 -3.48 0.37 -6.18
N TYR A 39 -4.05 1.34 -6.90
CA TYR A 39 -3.57 2.72 -6.88
C TYR A 39 -3.57 3.34 -5.48
N HIS A 40 -4.66 3.16 -4.73
CA HIS A 40 -4.76 3.67 -3.35
C HIS A 40 -3.79 2.99 -2.40
N LEU A 41 -3.58 1.67 -2.54
CA LEU A 41 -2.62 0.93 -1.73
C LEU A 41 -1.17 1.35 -2.03
N ASP A 42 -0.82 1.55 -3.30
CA ASP A 42 0.50 2.08 -3.69
C ASP A 42 0.73 3.48 -3.10
N THR A 43 -0.24 4.38 -3.24
CA THR A 43 -0.18 5.73 -2.65
C THR A 43 0.00 5.70 -1.13
N TRP A 44 -0.70 4.79 -0.45
CA TRP A 44 -0.58 4.65 1.00
C TRP A 44 0.80 4.16 1.42
N LEU A 45 1.37 3.17 0.70
CA LEU A 45 2.70 2.65 0.96
C LEU A 45 3.79 3.70 0.74
N GLU A 46 3.68 4.51 -0.31
CA GLU A 46 4.58 5.64 -0.55
C GLU A 46 4.53 6.65 0.60
N GLY A 47 3.32 6.98 1.07
CA GLY A 47 3.11 7.84 2.22
C GLY A 47 3.77 7.30 3.49
N ARG A 48 3.65 5.99 3.75
CA ARG A 48 4.30 5.33 4.90
C ARG A 48 5.82 5.38 4.79
N ALA A 49 6.37 5.08 3.62
CA ALA A 49 7.82 5.14 3.38
C ALA A 49 8.37 6.56 3.54
N TYR A 50 7.60 7.58 3.11
CA TYR A 50 7.96 8.97 3.31
C TYR A 50 7.99 9.35 4.80
N GLN A 51 6.94 8.98 5.57
CA GLN A 51 6.89 9.23 7.02
C GLN A 51 8.07 8.61 7.76
N GLU A 52 8.45 7.37 7.40
CA GLU A 52 9.61 6.71 8.01
C GLU A 52 10.91 7.46 7.70
N ARG A 53 11.10 7.92 6.47
CA ARG A 53 12.29 8.71 6.09
C ARG A 53 12.36 10.04 6.82
N GLU A 54 11.25 10.76 6.95
CA GLU A 54 11.22 12.02 7.70
C GLU A 54 11.52 11.78 9.19
N HIS A 55 10.95 10.73 9.78
CA HIS A 55 11.28 10.35 11.16
C HIS A 55 12.77 10.08 11.35
N TYR A 56 13.43 9.35 10.44
CA TYR A 56 14.89 9.15 10.50
C TYR A 56 15.68 10.47 10.34
N ARG A 57 15.23 11.39 9.47
CA ARG A 57 15.87 12.69 9.29
C ARG A 57 15.76 13.57 10.55
N GLU A 58 14.63 13.54 11.24
CA GLU A 58 14.41 14.26 12.49
C GLU A 58 15.32 13.73 13.60
N GLN A 59 15.45 12.40 13.72
CA GLN A 59 16.37 11.78 14.69
C GLN A 59 17.82 12.21 14.48
N LEU A 60 18.33 12.16 13.23
CA LEU A 60 19.69 12.60 12.90
C LEU A 60 19.97 14.08 13.18
N LYS A 61 18.93 14.93 13.11
CA LYS A 61 19.05 16.36 13.47
C LYS A 61 19.04 16.59 14.98
N SER A 62 18.40 15.71 15.75
CA SER A 62 18.34 15.81 17.21
C SER A 62 19.59 15.30 17.94
N GLU A 63 20.45 14.54 17.24
CA GLU A 63 21.71 13.99 17.78
C GLU A 63 22.93 14.91 17.56
N ASN A 64 22.77 16.02 16.84
CA ASN A 64 23.80 17.08 16.66
C ASN A 64 23.42 18.35 17.42
#